data_AF-A0A0W0WBH4-F1
#
_entry.id   AF-A0A0W0WBH4-F1
#
_cell.length_a   1.000
_cell.length_b   1.000
_cell.length_c   1.000
_cell.angle_alpha   90.00
_cell.angle_beta   90.00
_cell.angle_gamma   90.00
#
_symmetry.space_group_name_H-M   'P 1'
#
loop_
_entity.id
_entity.type
_entity.pdbx_description
1 polymer ?
#
loop_
_entity_poly.entity_id
_entity_poly.type
_entity_poly.pdbx_seq_one_letter_code
_entity_poly.pdbx_strand_id
1 'polypeptide(L)'
;MTTQYKLQKDIAGYNGFGLQFSDQKFNVTLAANTAQTVTVPSSGSIGAPLNQINKFLAIVDVFNATSEGQVWCANNDTAAVPVGGTFAATTSDMIVQNKDYARQVNAGDVLSFISAEADTDICVMFYALPAN
;
A
#
# COMPACT_ATOMS: atom_id res chain seq x y z
N MET A 1 -0.31 29.98 29.02
CA MET A 1 0.48 28.92 28.36
C MET A 1 -0.05 28.75 26.96
N THR A 2 0.71 29.15 25.95
CA THR A 2 0.37 28.96 24.54
C THR A 2 0.76 27.55 24.14
N THR A 3 -0.22 26.67 23.98
CA THR A 3 -0.03 25.36 23.36
C THR A 3 0.35 25.58 21.90
N GLN A 4 1.64 25.50 21.58
CA GLN A 4 2.10 25.42 20.19
C GLN A 4 1.85 24.00 19.69
N TYR A 5 0.73 23.80 19.00
CA TYR A 5 0.58 22.70 18.05
C TYR A 5 1.40 23.04 16.81
N LYS A 6 2.47 22.30 16.53
CA LYS A 6 3.20 22.43 15.26
C LYS A 6 2.35 21.79 14.15
N LEU A 7 1.60 22.62 13.44
CA LEU A 7 0.72 22.29 12.30
C LEU A 7 1.44 22.12 10.96
N GLN A 8 2.77 22.26 10.89
CA GLN A 8 3.47 22.21 9.60
C GLN A 8 3.95 20.79 9.27
N LYS A 9 3.07 20.02 8.62
CA LYS A 9 3.47 18.91 7.73
C LYS A 9 2.92 19.06 6.30
N ASP A 10 2.02 20.00 6.05
CA ASP A 10 1.65 20.50 4.71
C ASP A 10 2.70 21.48 4.16
N ILE A 11 3.96 21.06 4.13
CA ILE A 11 4.97 21.73 3.31
C ILE A 11 4.81 21.14 1.90
N ALA A 12 4.65 22.01 0.91
CA ALA A 12 4.38 21.68 -0.49
C ALA A 12 5.19 20.45 -0.98
N GLY A 13 4.48 19.36 -1.27
CA GLY A 13 5.04 18.16 -1.91
C GLY A 13 5.26 16.94 -1.01
N TYR A 14 4.85 16.98 0.26
CA TYR A 14 4.85 15.81 1.15
C TYR A 14 3.45 15.21 1.34
N ASN A 15 3.33 13.87 1.40
CA ASN A 15 2.06 13.17 1.65
C ASN A 15 1.71 13.08 3.16
N GLY A 16 0.56 12.49 3.52
CA GLY A 16 0.11 12.33 4.92
C GLY A 16 1.12 11.61 5.84
N PHE A 17 2.03 10.82 5.24
CA PHE A 17 3.13 10.15 5.94
C PHE A 17 4.39 11.00 6.07
N GLY A 18 4.45 12.16 5.43
CA GLY A 18 5.62 13.05 5.41
C GLY A 18 6.68 12.63 4.39
N LEU A 19 6.29 11.97 3.30
CA LEU A 19 7.18 11.53 2.23
C LEU A 19 6.98 12.39 0.99
N GLN A 20 8.04 12.59 0.20
CA GLN A 20 7.97 13.34 -1.06
C GLN A 20 7.04 12.65 -2.09
N PHE A 21 6.94 13.15 -3.32
CA PHE A 21 6.24 12.41 -4.36
C PHE A 21 7.00 11.13 -4.72
N SER A 22 6.30 9.99 -4.75
CA SER A 22 6.85 8.76 -5.32
C SER A 22 6.89 8.85 -6.84
N ASP A 23 8.00 8.44 -7.44
CA ASP A 23 8.14 8.23 -8.89
C ASP A 23 7.64 6.84 -9.32
N GLN A 24 7.31 5.95 -8.38
CA GLN A 24 6.85 4.59 -8.61
C GLN A 24 5.42 4.40 -8.11
N LYS A 25 4.48 4.62 -9.02
CA LYS A 25 3.05 4.51 -8.76
C LYS A 25 2.44 3.50 -9.73
N PHE A 26 1.67 2.57 -9.20
CA PHE A 26 0.93 1.58 -9.97
C PHE A 26 -0.53 1.71 -9.62
N ASN A 27 -1.41 1.69 -10.61
CA ASN A 27 -2.85 1.73 -10.39
C ASN A 27 -3.53 0.65 -11.23
N VAL A 28 -4.66 0.16 -10.72
CA VAL A 28 -5.47 -0.79 -11.43
C VAL A 28 -6.90 -0.80 -10.88
N THR A 29 -7.86 -1.08 -11.76
CA THR A 29 -9.24 -1.37 -11.39
C THR A 29 -9.37 -2.86 -11.12
N LEU A 30 -9.73 -3.22 -9.90
CA LEU A 30 -9.95 -4.60 -9.47
C LEU A 30 -11.30 -5.10 -9.98
N ALA A 31 -11.29 -6.30 -10.56
CA ALA A 31 -12.50 -7.06 -10.82
C ALA A 31 -12.91 -7.84 -9.57
N ALA A 32 -14.22 -8.06 -9.41
CA ALA A 32 -14.75 -8.82 -8.28
C ALA A 32 -14.10 -10.20 -8.17
N ASN A 33 -13.68 -10.55 -6.96
CA ASN A 33 -13.12 -11.84 -6.56
C ASN A 33 -11.94 -12.31 -7.43
N THR A 34 -11.25 -11.39 -8.10
CA THR A 34 -10.10 -11.69 -8.95
C THR A 34 -8.86 -11.05 -8.36
N ALA A 35 -7.93 -11.88 -7.89
CA ALA A 35 -6.66 -11.39 -7.37
C ALA A 35 -5.81 -10.80 -8.52
N GLN A 36 -5.32 -9.59 -8.31
CA GLN A 36 -4.35 -8.93 -9.16
C GLN A 36 -3.07 -8.71 -8.36
N THR A 37 -1.92 -8.61 -9.05
CA THR A 37 -0.63 -8.54 -8.38
C THR A 37 0.22 -7.40 -8.91
N VAL A 38 1.08 -6.88 -8.03
CA VAL A 38 2.16 -5.97 -8.39
C VAL A 38 3.45 -6.45 -7.73
N THR A 39 4.51 -6.52 -8.52
CA THR A 39 5.85 -6.84 -8.01
C THR A 39 6.51 -5.57 -7.52
N VAL A 40 7.04 -5.59 -6.30
CA VAL A 40 7.83 -4.49 -5.75
C VAL A 40 9.10 -4.34 -6.60
N PRO A 41 9.36 -3.16 -7.20
CA PRO A 41 10.45 -2.98 -8.14
C PRO A 41 11.82 -3.37 -7.58
N SER A 42 12.56 -4.20 -8.33
CA SER A 42 13.95 -4.55 -8.05
C SER A 42 14.88 -3.57 -8.78
N SER A 43 15.29 -2.52 -8.07
CA SER A 43 16.39 -1.61 -8.44
C SER A 43 16.34 -0.99 -9.85
N GLY A 44 15.96 0.28 -9.92
CA GLY A 44 16.21 1.14 -11.07
C GLY A 44 15.99 2.59 -10.67
N SER A 45 17.06 3.26 -10.24
CA SER A 45 17.10 4.70 -9.99
C SER A 45 16.24 5.21 -8.82
N ILE A 46 16.62 4.86 -7.59
CA ILE A 46 16.38 5.75 -6.43
C ILE A 46 17.75 6.09 -5.82
N GLY A 47 18.37 7.17 -6.32
CA GLY A 47 19.36 7.98 -5.58
C GLY A 47 20.77 7.45 -5.22
N ALA A 48 21.19 6.21 -5.56
CA ALA A 48 22.55 5.62 -5.34
C ALA A 48 23.03 5.51 -3.85
N PRO A 49 24.17 4.84 -3.51
CA PRO A 49 24.76 3.58 -3.98
C PRO A 49 24.60 2.38 -2.99
N LEU A 50 24.42 1.18 -3.57
CA LEU A 50 24.87 -0.20 -3.24
C LEU A 50 25.02 -0.78 -1.81
N ASN A 51 24.66 -0.10 -0.73
CA ASN A 51 24.57 -0.74 0.61
C ASN A 51 23.12 -0.92 1.10
N GLN A 52 22.15 -0.79 0.21
CA GLN A 52 20.73 -0.69 0.54
C GLN A 52 20.11 -2.07 0.73
N ILE A 53 19.66 -2.37 1.95
CA ILE A 53 18.63 -3.38 2.15
C ILE A 53 17.42 -2.86 1.36
N ASN A 54 17.01 -3.57 0.30
CA ASN A 54 15.95 -3.20 -0.63
C ASN A 54 14.57 -3.10 0.04
N LYS A 55 14.40 -2.20 1.01
CA LYS A 55 13.19 -2.00 1.80
C LYS A 55 12.44 -0.82 1.25
N PHE A 56 11.15 -1.01 1.05
CA PHE A 56 10.23 0.00 0.60
C PHE A 56 9.09 0.14 1.59
N LEU A 57 8.56 1.34 1.75
CA LEU A 57 7.24 1.56 2.27
C LEU A 57 6.27 1.53 1.09
N ALA A 58 5.39 0.54 1.06
CA ALA A 58 4.24 0.49 0.17
C ALA A 58 3.09 1.25 0.83
N ILE A 59 2.60 2.29 0.17
CA ILE A 59 1.36 2.99 0.54
C ILE A 59 0.29 2.59 -0.45
N VAL A 60 -0.86 2.15 0.06
CA VAL A 60 -1.99 1.70 -0.77
C VAL A 60 -3.20 2.56 -0.48
N ASP A 61 -3.74 3.16 -1.52
CA ASP A 61 -4.99 3.91 -1.49
C ASP A 61 -6.06 3.16 -2.27
N VAL A 62 -7.29 3.16 -1.74
CA VAL A 62 -8.46 2.54 -2.36
C VAL A 62 -9.47 3.63 -2.70
N PHE A 63 -9.98 3.60 -3.94
CA PHE A 63 -10.98 4.51 -4.47
C PHE A 63 -12.16 3.70 -5.02
N ASN A 64 -13.34 4.33 -5.08
CA ASN A 64 -14.56 3.75 -5.69
C ASN A 64 -15.06 2.42 -5.10
N ALA A 65 -14.55 1.98 -3.94
CA ALA A 65 -15.16 0.92 -3.15
C ALA A 65 -16.57 1.36 -2.69
N THR A 66 -17.56 0.46 -2.72
CA THR A 66 -18.93 0.79 -2.33
C THR A 66 -19.15 0.70 -0.82
N SER A 67 -18.24 0.05 -0.10
CA SER A 67 -18.23 -0.05 1.36
C SER A 67 -16.82 -0.04 1.94
N GLU A 68 -16.73 0.26 3.23
CA GLU A 68 -15.48 0.16 3.97
C GLU A 68 -14.97 -1.29 4.04
N GLY A 69 -13.66 -1.49 3.85
CA GLY A 69 -13.03 -2.80 4.07
C GLY A 69 -13.22 -3.81 2.95
N GLN A 70 -13.31 -3.36 1.70
CA GLN A 70 -13.56 -4.22 0.53
C GLN A 70 -12.33 -4.77 -0.18
N VAL A 71 -11.14 -4.26 0.13
CA VAL A 71 -9.90 -4.71 -0.50
C VAL A 71 -9.07 -5.47 0.52
N TRP A 72 -8.53 -6.60 0.10
CA TRP A 72 -7.59 -7.38 0.90
C TRP A 72 -6.26 -7.49 0.19
N CYS A 73 -5.18 -7.41 0.96
CA CYS A 73 -3.81 -7.45 0.46
C CYS A 73 -3.01 -8.56 1.16
N ALA A 74 -2.28 -9.36 0.37
CA ALA A 74 -1.32 -10.34 0.87
C ALA A 74 0.08 -10.05 0.30
N ASN A 75 1.14 -10.39 1.06
CA ASN A 75 2.52 -10.28 0.62
C ASN A 75 3.11 -11.67 0.37
N ASN A 76 3.60 -11.92 -0.85
CA ASN A 76 4.14 -13.20 -1.32
C ASN A 76 3.17 -14.39 -1.18
N ASP A 77 1.87 -14.08 -1.20
CA ASP A 77 0.78 -15.04 -1.17
C ASP A 77 -0.42 -14.49 -1.97
N THR A 78 -1.41 -15.33 -2.27
CA THR A 78 -2.63 -14.91 -2.97
C THR A 78 -3.60 -14.28 -1.98
N ALA A 79 -4.02 -13.04 -2.24
CA ALA A 79 -5.01 -12.39 -1.40
C ALA A 79 -6.37 -13.10 -1.46
N ALA A 80 -7.03 -13.22 -0.32
CA ALA A 80 -8.30 -13.91 -0.19
C ALA A 80 -9.32 -13.04 0.56
N VAL A 81 -10.56 -13.05 0.06
CA VAL A 81 -11.71 -12.51 0.78
C VAL A 81 -12.04 -13.44 1.95
N PRO A 82 -12.12 -12.96 3.20
CA PRO A 82 -12.53 -13.78 4.33
C PRO A 82 -13.91 -14.41 4.11
N VAL A 83 -14.03 -15.72 4.37
CA VAL A 83 -15.29 -16.46 4.28
C VAL A 83 -15.80 -16.84 5.68
N GLY A 84 -17.09 -16.60 5.92
CA GLY A 84 -17.77 -16.99 7.16
C GLY A 84 -17.82 -15.90 8.25
N GLY A 85 -18.41 -16.24 9.39
CA GLY A 85 -18.64 -15.33 10.52
C GLY A 85 -17.71 -15.56 11.72
N THR A 86 -16.67 -16.38 11.57
CA THR A 86 -15.73 -16.73 12.64
C THR A 86 -14.33 -16.20 12.33
N PHE A 87 -13.61 -15.74 13.35
CA PHE A 87 -12.20 -15.39 13.19
C PHE A 87 -11.39 -16.61 12.75
N ALA A 88 -10.72 -16.48 11.62
CA ALA A 88 -9.78 -17.46 11.10
C ALA A 88 -8.43 -16.78 10.86
N ALA A 89 -7.34 -17.55 10.96
CA ALA A 89 -6.03 -17.08 10.54
C ALA A 89 -6.05 -16.83 9.02
N THR A 90 -5.55 -15.68 8.59
CA THR A 90 -5.45 -15.28 7.19
C THR A 90 -4.10 -14.61 6.94
N THR A 91 -3.59 -14.74 5.72
CA THR A 91 -2.38 -14.04 5.24
C THR A 91 -2.71 -12.68 4.65
N SER A 92 -4.00 -12.36 4.48
CA SER A 92 -4.47 -11.10 3.91
C SER A 92 -4.82 -10.08 4.99
N ASP A 93 -4.31 -8.86 4.85
CA ASP A 93 -4.78 -7.71 5.62
C ASP A 93 -5.97 -7.05 4.91
N MET A 94 -6.95 -6.58 5.68
CA MET A 94 -8.04 -5.75 5.16
C MET A 94 -7.59 -4.30 5.04
N ILE A 95 -7.81 -3.72 3.85
CA ILE A 95 -7.58 -2.31 3.54
C ILE A 95 -8.93 -1.59 3.58
N VAL A 96 -9.02 -0.57 4.42
CA VAL A 96 -10.23 0.23 4.57
C VAL A 96 -10.11 1.45 3.68
N GLN A 97 -11.12 1.68 2.83
CA GLN A 97 -11.20 2.88 2.00
C GLN A 97 -11.11 4.15 2.85
N ASN A 98 -10.48 5.20 2.31
CA ASN A 98 -10.25 6.47 2.99
C ASN A 98 -9.43 6.35 4.29
N LYS A 99 -8.70 5.25 4.48
CA LYS A 99 -7.70 5.10 5.53
C LYS A 99 -6.35 4.77 4.92
N ASP A 100 -5.36 5.43 5.48
CA ASP A 100 -3.95 5.22 5.20
C ASP A 100 -3.55 3.77 5.48
N TYR A 101 -3.30 2.98 4.43
CA TYR A 101 -2.68 1.67 4.54
C TYR A 101 -1.23 1.76 4.08
N ALA A 102 -0.31 1.45 4.99
CA ALA A 102 1.12 1.44 4.70
C ALA A 102 1.81 0.23 5.31
N ARG A 103 2.67 -0.44 4.54
CA ARG A 103 3.42 -1.62 4.99
C ARG A 103 4.84 -1.62 4.43
N GLN A 104 5.78 -2.06 5.25
CA GLN A 104 7.14 -2.31 4.79
C GLN A 104 7.16 -3.58 3.95
N VAL A 105 7.78 -3.49 2.77
CA VAL A 105 7.96 -4.58 1.80
C VAL A 105 9.40 -4.59 1.31
N ASN A 106 9.84 -5.68 0.69
CA ASN A 106 11.18 -5.79 0.12
C ASN A 106 11.11 -5.78 -1.42
N ALA A 107 12.19 -5.38 -2.09
CA ALA A 107 12.26 -5.55 -3.56
C ALA A 107 12.05 -7.01 -3.93
N GLY A 108 11.29 -7.22 -5.01
CA GLY A 108 10.94 -8.54 -5.48
C GLY A 108 9.77 -9.19 -4.76
N ASP A 109 9.30 -8.62 -3.63
CA ASP A 109 8.03 -9.05 -3.03
C ASP A 109 6.89 -8.90 -4.06
N VAL A 110 5.92 -9.80 -4.00
CA VAL A 110 4.71 -9.73 -4.83
C VAL A 110 3.54 -9.41 -3.92
N LEU A 111 2.97 -8.22 -4.09
CA LEU A 111 1.74 -7.83 -3.42
C LEU A 111 0.55 -8.31 -4.24
N SER A 112 -0.33 -9.08 -3.62
CA SER A 112 -1.59 -9.52 -4.20
C SER A 112 -2.73 -8.71 -3.60
N PHE A 113 -3.65 -8.25 -4.44
CA PHE A 113 -4.83 -7.49 -4.08
C PHE A 113 -6.08 -8.16 -4.62
N ILE A 114 -7.13 -8.24 -3.81
CA ILE A 114 -8.44 -8.75 -4.22
C ILE A 114 -9.52 -7.84 -3.65
N SER A 115 -10.59 -7.64 -4.41
CA SER A 115 -11.82 -7.01 -3.93
C SER A 115 -12.97 -8.01 -4.02
N ALA A 116 -13.94 -7.93 -3.10
CA ALA A 116 -15.18 -8.70 -3.21
C ALA A 116 -16.09 -8.13 -4.30
N GLU A 117 -15.84 -6.89 -4.72
CA GLU A 117 -16.65 -6.13 -5.67
C GLU A 117 -15.85 -5.73 -6.91
N ALA A 118 -16.59 -5.39 -7.97
CA ALA A 118 -16.01 -4.89 -9.20
C ALA A 118 -15.79 -3.38 -9.11
N ASP A 119 -15.04 -2.83 -10.07
CA ASP A 119 -14.85 -1.40 -10.26
C ASP A 119 -14.22 -0.68 -9.05
N THR A 120 -13.49 -1.43 -8.21
CA THR A 120 -12.70 -0.87 -7.11
C THR A 120 -11.32 -0.47 -7.61
N ASP A 121 -10.99 0.81 -7.56
CA ASP A 121 -9.69 1.30 -8.01
C ASP A 121 -8.69 1.29 -6.86
N ILE A 122 -7.47 0.82 -7.13
CA ILE A 122 -6.37 0.88 -6.16
C ILE A 122 -5.18 1.62 -6.75
N CYS A 123 -4.44 2.30 -5.86
CA CYS A 123 -3.15 2.91 -6.17
C CYS A 123 -2.12 2.41 -5.16
N VAL A 124 -0.98 1.93 -5.66
CA VAL A 124 0.15 1.48 -4.85
C VAL A 124 1.35 2.37 -5.16
N MET A 125 1.93 2.96 -4.12
CA MET A 125 3.07 3.86 -4.22
C MET A 125 4.23 3.32 -3.39
N PHE A 126 5.41 3.22 -4.00
CA PHE A 126 6.60 2.73 -3.31
C PHE A 126 7.55 3.87 -2.96
N TYR A 127 8.04 3.84 -1.72
CA TYR A 127 9.00 4.79 -1.18
C TYR A 127 10.20 4.05 -0.64
N ALA A 128 11.40 4.39 -1.08
CA ALA A 128 12.62 3.79 -0.53
C ALA A 128 12.77 4.14 0.95
N LEU A 129 13.08 3.14 1.77
CA LEU A 129 13.42 3.32 3.18
C LEU A 129 14.94 3.27 3.35
N PRO A 130 15.51 4.04 4.30
CA PRO A 130 16.93 3.96 4.60
C PRO A 130 17.31 2.55 5.10
N ALA A 131 18.54 2.13 4.79
CA ALA A 131 19.12 0.96 5.44
C ALA A 131 19.35 1.28 6.92
N ASN A 132 18.74 0.49 7.81
CA ASN A 132 19.01 0.54 9.25
C ASN A 132 20.43 0.06 9.55
#